data_AF-X0VNR9-F1
#
_entry.id   AF-X0VNR9-F1
#
_cell.length_a   1.000
_cell.length_b   1.000
_cell.length_c   1.000
_cell.angle_alpha   90.00
_cell.angle_beta   90.00
_cell.angle_gamma   90.00
#
_symmetry.space_group_name_H-M   'P 1'
#
loop_
_entity.id
_entity.type
_entity.pdbx_description
1 polymer ?
#
loop_
_entity_poly.entity_id
_entity_poly.type
_entity_poly.pdbx_seq_one_letter_code
_entity_poly.pdbx_strand_id
1 'polypeptide(L)'
;SSIAGKSGSGKGYPGAVGMGFLAAILSTPCSFAILAAAFAWAQLQPLPLGTFAIMVIGIGMAVPYAILTSMPGLLNRLPKSGRWMELFKQALGFVLLIIAVKMIKGIPATSRIGVLYFAVVLSFCIWMWSSWVGYGTKLSRKLVVRGIAVLLVIGAWLFLFAPELVDWQEYDANLIEAAVAEQRPVLIKFTADWCWNCGVVEKVVYRRKDIAGLIEQKNVLAIKADTTVADYPATIALKNKYEEPGVPVTILHIPGEKEPLRLHQI
;
A
#
# COMPACT_ATOMS: atom_id res chain seq x y z
N SER A 1 25.32 9.61 -5.19
CA SER A 1 24.94 9.52 -6.62
C SER A 1 26.04 8.83 -7.43
N SER A 2 26.01 7.49 -7.54
CA SER A 2 26.96 6.76 -8.41
C SER A 2 26.49 5.36 -8.80
N ILE A 3 25.51 4.76 -8.13
CA ILE A 3 25.11 3.38 -8.42
C ILE A 3 24.13 3.31 -9.62
N ALA A 4 23.36 4.35 -9.89
CA ALA A 4 22.55 4.45 -11.12
C ALA A 4 23.34 4.93 -12.36
N GLY A 5 24.58 5.40 -12.18
CA GLY A 5 25.44 5.89 -13.27
C GLY A 5 26.44 4.85 -13.79
N LYS A 6 26.64 3.73 -13.08
CA LYS A 6 27.56 2.65 -13.48
C LYS A 6 26.87 1.33 -13.83
N SER A 7 25.54 1.24 -13.74
CA SER A 7 24.80 0.13 -14.34
C SER A 7 24.65 0.27 -15.87
N GLY A 8 25.00 1.44 -16.43
CA GLY A 8 24.93 1.75 -17.86
C GLY A 8 26.21 1.48 -18.66
N SER A 9 27.22 0.81 -18.08
CA SER A 9 28.50 0.57 -18.76
C SER A 9 28.95 -0.91 -18.77
N GLY A 10 28.03 -1.84 -18.51
CA GLY A 10 28.23 -3.26 -18.80
C GLY A 10 27.51 -3.62 -20.09
N LYS A 11 28.26 -3.87 -21.17
CA LYS A 11 27.74 -4.41 -22.43
C LYS A 11 26.95 -5.69 -22.16
N GLY A 12 25.63 -5.68 -22.33
CA GLY A 12 24.85 -6.91 -22.38
C GLY A 12 23.34 -6.73 -22.21
N TYR A 13 22.59 -7.47 -23.04
CA TYR A 13 21.16 -7.74 -22.91
C TYR A 13 20.63 -7.91 -21.46
N PRO A 14 21.32 -8.57 -20.50
CA PRO A 14 20.82 -8.67 -19.13
C PRO A 14 20.69 -7.33 -18.38
N GLY A 15 21.53 -6.32 -18.70
CA GLY A 15 21.44 -5.00 -18.07
C GLY A 15 20.22 -4.20 -18.55
N ALA A 16 19.87 -4.34 -19.83
CA ALA A 16 18.68 -3.71 -20.40
C ALA A 16 17.39 -4.34 -19.87
N VAL A 17 17.35 -5.68 -19.73
CA VAL A 17 16.21 -6.42 -19.17
C VAL A 17 16.00 -6.06 -17.70
N GLY A 18 17.06 -6.01 -16.89
CA GLY A 18 16.97 -5.65 -15.47
C GLY A 18 16.47 -4.22 -15.25
N MET A 19 16.89 -3.28 -16.09
CA MET A 19 16.43 -1.89 -16.00
C MET A 19 14.98 -1.73 -16.46
N GLY A 20 14.54 -2.49 -17.46
CA GLY A 20 13.14 -2.55 -17.89
C GLY A 20 12.20 -3.09 -16.81
N PHE A 21 12.59 -4.19 -16.15
CA PHE A 21 11.79 -4.81 -15.09
C PHE A 21 11.63 -3.89 -13.87
N LEU A 22 12.72 -3.25 -13.42
CA LEU A 22 12.67 -2.31 -12.31
C LEU A 22 11.83 -1.07 -12.66
N ALA A 23 11.98 -0.53 -13.88
CA ALA A 23 11.19 0.59 -14.34
C ALA A 23 9.68 0.26 -14.40
N ALA A 24 9.32 -0.96 -14.81
CA ALA A 24 7.93 -1.42 -14.80
C ALA A 24 7.37 -1.47 -13.36
N ILE A 25 8.07 -2.13 -12.42
CA ILE A 25 7.62 -2.23 -11.02
C ILE A 25 7.45 -0.86 -10.37
N LEU A 26 8.40 0.05 -10.61
CA LEU A 26 8.36 1.41 -10.07
C LEU A 26 7.28 2.30 -10.70
N SER A 27 6.89 2.02 -11.95
CA SER A 27 5.87 2.77 -12.69
C SER A 27 4.43 2.28 -12.42
N THR A 28 4.27 1.00 -12.07
CA THR A 28 2.96 0.43 -11.69
C THR A 28 2.23 1.25 -10.60
N PRO A 29 2.85 1.63 -9.46
CA PRO A 29 2.13 2.33 -8.40
C PRO A 29 1.64 3.74 -8.79
N CYS A 30 2.31 4.45 -9.72
CA CYS A 30 1.84 5.77 -10.16
C CYS A 30 0.76 5.69 -11.24
N SER A 31 0.78 4.63 -12.06
CA SER A 31 -0.19 4.43 -13.14
C SER A 31 -1.48 3.75 -12.65
N PHE A 32 -1.38 2.95 -11.58
CA PHE A 32 -2.49 2.16 -11.04
C PHE A 32 -3.68 3.02 -10.61
N ALA A 33 -3.46 4.18 -9.97
CA ALA A 33 -4.56 5.06 -9.54
C ALA A 33 -5.36 5.64 -10.71
N ILE A 34 -4.67 6.01 -11.80
CA ILE A 34 -5.29 6.55 -13.01
C ILE A 34 -6.05 5.45 -13.74
N LEU A 35 -5.45 4.25 -13.85
CA LEU A 35 -6.09 3.08 -14.45
C LEU A 35 -7.29 2.62 -13.63
N ALA A 36 -7.21 2.61 -12.30
CA ALA A 36 -8.30 2.21 -11.41
C ALA A 36 -9.51 3.15 -11.54
N ALA A 37 -9.28 4.47 -11.64
CA ALA A 37 -10.36 5.43 -11.90
C ALA A 37 -11.03 5.20 -13.26
N ALA A 38 -10.23 4.91 -14.30
CA ALA A 38 -10.76 4.57 -15.63
C ALA A 38 -11.55 3.26 -15.62
N PHE A 39 -11.08 2.23 -14.92
CA PHE A 39 -11.78 0.96 -14.77
C PHE A 39 -13.07 1.08 -13.95
N ALA A 40 -13.06 1.85 -12.86
CA ALA A 40 -14.26 2.11 -12.07
C ALA A 40 -15.34 2.83 -12.90
N TRP A 41 -14.93 3.80 -13.73
CA TRP A 41 -15.84 4.46 -14.66
C TRP A 41 -16.35 3.51 -15.76
N ALA A 42 -15.49 2.63 -16.28
CA ALA A 42 -15.86 1.64 -17.29
C ALA A 42 -16.88 0.62 -16.76
N GLN A 43 -16.85 0.31 -15.46
CA GLN A 43 -17.77 -0.62 -14.81
C GLN A 43 -19.21 -0.08 -14.71
N LEU A 44 -19.40 1.24 -14.86
CA LEU A 44 -20.71 1.91 -14.84
C LEU A 44 -21.35 2.03 -16.23
N GLN A 45 -20.73 1.48 -17.29
CA GLN A 45 -21.15 1.66 -18.69
C GLN A 45 -21.39 0.32 -19.40
N PRO A 46 -22.22 0.30 -20.47
CA PRO A 46 -22.51 -0.92 -21.22
C PRO A 46 -21.24 -1.48 -21.91
N LEU A 47 -21.11 -2.81 -21.89
CA LEU A 47 -20.00 -3.63 -22.42
C LEU A 47 -19.36 -3.17 -23.76
N PRO A 48 -20.11 -2.71 -24.78
CA PRO A 48 -19.49 -2.21 -26.02
C PRO A 48 -18.65 -0.94 -25.81
N LEU A 49 -19.06 0.00 -24.96
CA LEU A 49 -18.35 1.26 -24.72
C LEU A 49 -17.06 1.06 -23.92
N GLY A 50 -17.03 0.09 -22.99
CA GLY A 50 -15.83 -0.25 -22.22
C GLY A 50 -14.69 -0.79 -23.11
N THR A 51 -15.02 -1.65 -24.08
CA THR A 51 -14.04 -2.22 -25.02
C THR A 51 -13.42 -1.14 -25.91
N PHE A 52 -14.23 -0.19 -26.39
CA PHE A 52 -13.74 0.96 -27.16
C PHE A 52 -12.83 1.88 -26.32
N ALA A 53 -13.19 2.16 -25.06
CA ALA A 53 -12.36 3.00 -24.19
C ALA A 53 -10.97 2.40 -23.95
N ILE A 54 -10.88 1.09 -23.71
CA ILE A 54 -9.61 0.39 -23.49
C ILE A 54 -8.75 0.38 -24.77
N MET A 55 -9.36 0.18 -25.95
CA MET A 55 -8.64 0.30 -27.22
C MET A 55 -8.08 1.71 -27.44
N VAL A 56 -8.86 2.75 -27.14
CA VAL A 56 -8.42 4.15 -27.30
C VAL A 56 -7.26 4.49 -26.34
N ILE A 57 -7.27 3.98 -25.11
CA ILE A 57 -6.15 4.16 -24.17
C ILE A 57 -4.88 3.47 -24.67
N GLY A 58 -5.00 2.24 -25.18
CA GLY A 58 -3.87 1.50 -25.74
C GLY A 58 -3.27 2.19 -26.97
N ILE A 59 -4.12 2.66 -27.88
CA ILE A 59 -3.71 3.43 -29.06
C ILE A 59 -3.08 4.76 -28.62
N GLY A 60 -3.68 5.47 -27.67
CA GLY A 60 -3.18 6.75 -27.16
C GLY A 60 -1.77 6.67 -26.56
N MET A 61 -1.44 5.57 -25.88
CA MET A 61 -0.10 5.32 -25.35
C MET A 61 0.89 4.85 -26.43
N ALA A 62 0.44 4.14 -27.47
CA ALA A 62 1.29 3.65 -28.56
C ALA A 62 1.63 4.73 -29.61
N VAL A 63 0.70 5.63 -29.89
CA VAL A 63 0.84 6.74 -30.84
C VAL A 63 2.09 7.61 -30.61
N PRO A 64 2.42 8.08 -29.38
CA PRO A 64 3.62 8.89 -29.18
C PRO A 64 4.90 8.11 -29.47
N TYR A 65 4.96 6.82 -29.14
CA TYR A 65 6.12 5.98 -29.48
C TYR A 65 6.21 5.74 -30.99
N ALA A 66 5.09 5.48 -31.66
CA ALA A 66 5.03 5.32 -33.11
C ALA A 66 5.51 6.60 -33.83
N ILE A 67 5.01 7.77 -33.43
CA ILE A 67 5.41 9.08 -33.97
C ILE A 67 6.91 9.32 -33.77
N LEU A 68 7.46 9.01 -32.59
CA LEU A 68 8.89 9.16 -32.32
C LEU A 68 9.75 8.23 -33.17
N THR A 69 9.27 7.02 -33.50
CA THR A 69 10.00 6.09 -34.36
C THR A 69 9.91 6.43 -35.85
N SER A 70 8.79 6.99 -36.32
CA SER A 70 8.60 7.36 -37.73
C SER A 70 9.34 8.65 -38.14
N MET A 71 9.77 9.48 -37.19
CA MET A 71 10.51 10.73 -37.44
C MET A 71 11.91 10.72 -36.77
N PRO A 72 12.94 10.12 -37.40
CA PRO A 72 14.32 10.17 -36.89
C PRO A 72 14.91 11.59 -36.86
N GLY A 73 14.33 12.53 -37.61
CA GLY A 73 14.70 13.96 -37.57
C GLY A 73 14.34 14.65 -36.25
N LEU A 74 13.32 14.18 -35.53
CA LEU A 74 12.92 14.73 -34.23
C LEU A 74 13.81 14.20 -33.09
N LEU A 75 14.27 12.96 -33.22
CA LEU A 75 15.27 12.35 -32.33
C LEU A 75 16.62 13.09 -32.37
N ASN A 76 17.03 13.59 -33.55
CA ASN A 76 18.24 14.39 -33.69
C ASN A 76 18.12 15.83 -33.14
N ARG A 77 16.91 16.29 -32.83
CA ARG A 77 16.64 17.60 -32.22
C ARG A 77 16.59 17.55 -30.69
N LEU A 78 16.61 16.34 -30.12
CA LEU A 78 16.71 16.17 -28.68
C LEU A 78 18.09 16.66 -28.20
N PRO A 79 18.13 17.53 -27.18
CA PRO A 79 19.39 18.06 -26.67
C PRO A 79 20.27 16.90 -26.19
N LYS A 80 21.53 16.89 -26.64
CA LYS A 80 22.53 15.89 -26.22
C LYS A 80 22.54 15.77 -24.70
N SER A 81 22.76 14.56 -24.20
CA SER A 81 22.78 14.18 -22.79
C SER A 81 23.82 14.96 -21.97
N GLY A 82 23.47 16.20 -21.61
CA GLY A 82 24.26 17.10 -20.78
C GLY A 82 23.56 17.42 -19.46
N ARG A 83 23.89 18.57 -18.86
CA ARG A 83 23.34 19.03 -17.56
C ARG A 83 21.81 19.09 -17.51
N TRP A 84 21.15 19.33 -18.64
CA TRP A 84 19.70 19.38 -18.72
C TRP A 84 19.03 18.02 -18.44
N MET A 85 19.63 16.91 -18.87
CA MET A 85 19.08 15.56 -18.59
C MET A 85 19.23 15.17 -17.11
N GLU A 86 20.31 15.61 -16.45
CA GLU A 86 20.45 15.42 -15.00
C GLU A 86 19.41 16.23 -14.21
N LEU A 87 19.13 17.47 -14.61
CA LEU A 87 18.05 18.27 -14.01
C LEU A 87 16.68 17.64 -14.23
N PHE A 88 16.40 17.12 -15.43
CA PHE A 88 15.14 16.42 -15.73
C PHE A 88 14.99 15.15 -14.88
N LYS A 89 16.05 14.36 -14.75
CA LYS A 89 16.08 13.15 -13.92
C LYS A 89 15.88 13.48 -12.44
N GLN A 90 16.47 14.56 -11.95
CA GLN A 90 16.27 15.05 -10.59
C GLN A 90 14.82 15.50 -10.39
N ALA A 91 14.24 16.26 -11.32
CA ALA A 91 12.84 16.69 -11.26
C ALA A 91 11.88 15.48 -11.22
N LEU A 92 12.11 14.47 -12.05
CA LEU A 92 11.29 13.25 -12.09
C LEU A 92 11.42 12.44 -10.77
N GLY A 93 12.61 12.43 -10.18
CA GLY A 93 12.84 11.85 -8.84
C GLY A 93 12.08 12.57 -7.73
N PHE A 94 12.03 13.91 -7.75
CA PHE A 94 11.24 14.69 -6.80
C PHE A 94 9.74 14.44 -6.95
N VAL A 95 9.23 14.32 -8.18
CA VAL A 95 7.82 13.97 -8.45
C VAL A 95 7.49 12.58 -7.90
N LEU A 96 8.35 11.59 -8.11
CA LEU A 96 8.20 10.25 -7.54
C LEU A 96 8.20 10.26 -6.00
N LEU A 97 9.05 11.08 -5.37
CA LEU A 97 9.03 11.24 -3.90
C LEU A 97 7.72 11.88 -3.40
N ILE A 98 7.19 12.88 -4.10
CA ILE A 98 5.90 13.50 -3.75
C ILE A 98 4.75 12.48 -3.84
N ILE A 99 4.76 11.65 -4.88
CA ILE A 99 3.77 10.57 -5.06
C ILE A 99 3.93 9.50 -3.97
N ALA A 100 5.16 9.10 -3.64
CA ALA A 100 5.43 8.16 -2.55
C ALA A 100 4.94 8.70 -1.20
N VAL A 101 5.19 9.98 -0.89
CA VAL A 101 4.67 10.64 0.33
C VAL A 101 3.13 10.68 0.33
N LYS A 102 2.50 10.92 -0.82
CA LYS A 102 1.04 10.85 -0.96
C LYS A 102 0.50 9.43 -0.77
N MET A 103 1.18 8.40 -1.28
CA MET A 103 0.86 6.99 -1.05
C MET A 103 1.00 6.59 0.43
N ILE A 104 1.85 7.24 1.22
CA ILE A 104 1.94 6.97 2.68
C ILE A 104 0.70 7.50 3.43
N LYS A 105 0.00 8.52 2.90
CA LYS A 105 -1.35 8.88 3.39
C LYS A 105 -2.37 7.75 3.14
N GLY A 106 -2.00 6.77 2.31
CA GLY A 106 -2.42 5.36 2.25
C GLY A 106 -2.83 4.67 3.52
N ILE A 107 -1.84 4.65 4.40
CA ILE A 107 -1.65 3.52 5.31
C ILE A 107 -2.37 3.82 6.63
N PRO A 108 -2.90 2.80 7.33
CA PRO A 108 -3.49 2.96 8.66
C PRO A 108 -2.55 3.76 9.59
N ALA A 109 -3.10 4.66 10.41
CA ALA A 109 -2.31 5.67 11.14
C ALA A 109 -1.42 5.05 12.23
N THR A 110 -1.69 3.79 12.59
CA THR A 110 -0.84 2.97 13.47
C THR A 110 0.53 2.75 12.85
N SER A 111 0.57 2.34 11.59
CA SER A 111 1.84 2.08 10.89
C SER A 111 2.36 3.27 10.10
N ARG A 112 1.58 4.35 9.95
CA ARG A 112 1.97 5.52 9.13
C ARG A 112 3.18 6.25 9.68
N ILE A 113 3.26 6.45 10.99
CA ILE A 113 4.42 7.07 11.65
C ILE A 113 5.61 6.12 11.65
N GLY A 114 5.40 4.82 11.88
CA GLY A 114 6.47 3.83 11.87
C GLY A 114 7.08 3.60 10.48
N VAL A 115 6.26 3.52 9.42
CA VAL A 115 6.72 3.37 8.02
C VAL A 115 7.40 4.65 7.53
N LEU A 116 6.90 5.83 7.90
CA LEU A 116 7.51 7.09 7.50
C LEU A 116 8.84 7.32 8.26
N TYR A 117 8.93 6.92 9.52
CA TYR A 117 10.19 6.88 10.28
C TYR A 117 11.17 5.87 9.68
N PHE A 118 10.72 4.65 9.33
CA PHE A 118 11.53 3.65 8.64
C PHE A 118 12.03 4.14 7.28
N ALA A 119 11.20 4.82 6.49
CA ALA A 119 11.56 5.34 5.17
C ALA A 119 12.55 6.52 5.26
N VAL A 120 12.41 7.37 6.28
CA VAL A 120 13.36 8.47 6.56
C VAL A 120 14.68 7.89 7.09
N VAL A 121 14.63 6.92 8.00
CA VAL A 121 15.83 6.22 8.51
C VAL A 121 16.51 5.43 7.39
N LEU A 122 15.78 4.76 6.50
CA LEU A 122 16.34 4.10 5.32
C LEU A 122 16.96 5.10 4.34
N SER A 123 16.27 6.21 4.06
CA SER A 123 16.84 7.28 3.22
C SER A 123 18.10 7.87 3.84
N PHE A 124 18.11 8.06 5.16
CA PHE A 124 19.27 8.57 5.89
C PHE A 124 20.41 7.55 5.95
N CYS A 125 20.11 6.27 6.13
CA CYS A 125 21.08 5.17 6.09
C CYS A 125 21.66 4.98 4.68
N ILE A 126 20.84 5.02 3.63
CA ILE A 126 21.28 4.94 2.22
C ILE A 126 22.11 6.17 1.86
N TRP A 127 21.73 7.35 2.34
CA TRP A 127 22.50 8.58 2.15
C TRP A 127 23.84 8.52 2.88
N MET A 128 23.86 8.08 4.14
CA MET A 128 25.08 7.88 4.94
C MET A 128 26.00 6.83 4.32
N TRP A 129 25.44 5.73 3.79
CA TRP A 129 26.20 4.68 3.11
C TRP A 129 26.76 5.16 1.75
N SER A 130 25.99 5.95 0.98
CA SER A 130 26.43 6.48 -0.31
C SER A 130 27.39 7.66 -0.20
N SER A 131 27.35 8.42 0.89
CA SER A 131 28.18 9.62 1.09
C SER A 131 29.52 9.28 1.75
N TRP A 132 29.57 8.31 2.68
CA TRP A 132 30.75 8.06 3.51
C TRP A 132 31.57 6.81 3.13
N VAL A 133 31.05 5.93 2.25
CA VAL A 133 31.80 4.76 1.76
C VAL A 133 32.42 5.06 0.38
N GLY A 134 33.53 5.80 0.41
CA GLY A 134 34.50 5.82 -0.69
C GLY A 134 35.48 4.65 -0.57
N TYR A 135 36.14 4.27 -1.67
CA TYR A 135 37.07 3.12 -1.76
C TYR A 135 38.34 3.22 -0.86
N GLY A 136 38.54 4.31 -0.11
CA GLY A 136 39.77 4.57 0.68
C GLY A 136 39.62 4.67 2.21
N THR A 137 38.46 4.40 2.81
CA THR A 137 38.24 4.58 4.27
C THR A 137 38.40 3.29 5.09
N LYS A 138 39.06 3.39 6.27
CA LYS A 138 39.37 2.30 7.21
C LYS A 138 38.13 1.51 7.70
N LEU A 139 38.30 0.20 7.90
CA LEU A 139 37.25 -0.79 8.18
C LEU A 139 36.43 -0.51 9.45
N SER A 140 37.05 0.09 10.48
CA SER A 140 36.41 0.44 11.74
C SER A 140 35.27 1.47 11.57
N ARG A 141 35.43 2.45 10.67
CA ARG A 141 34.38 3.45 10.39
C ARG A 141 33.19 2.84 9.65
N LYS A 142 33.41 1.79 8.83
CA LYS A 142 32.33 1.04 8.17
C LYS A 142 31.50 0.22 9.15
N LEU A 143 32.15 -0.41 10.14
CA LEU A 143 31.48 -1.23 11.15
C LEU A 143 30.65 -0.38 12.12
N VAL A 144 31.16 0.78 12.55
CA VAL A 144 30.40 1.71 13.41
C VAL A 144 29.16 2.25 12.69
N VAL A 145 29.29 2.63 11.43
CA VAL A 145 28.16 3.12 10.61
C VAL A 145 27.12 2.01 10.39
N ARG A 146 27.53 0.76 10.16
CA ARG A 146 26.61 -0.39 10.07
C ARG A 146 25.95 -0.72 11.42
N GLY A 147 26.69 -0.64 12.52
CA GLY A 147 26.17 -0.89 13.87
C GLY A 147 25.08 0.10 14.25
N ILE A 148 25.31 1.40 14.00
CA ILE A 148 24.32 2.46 14.27
C ILE A 148 23.08 2.30 13.38
N ALA A 149 23.25 1.90 12.11
CA ALA A 149 22.12 1.63 11.22
C ALA A 149 21.26 0.45 11.71
N VAL A 150 21.87 -0.64 12.18
CA VAL A 150 21.15 -1.79 12.74
C VAL A 150 20.42 -1.41 14.02
N LEU A 151 21.04 -0.59 14.88
CA LEU A 151 20.45 -0.15 16.14
C LEU A 151 19.23 0.78 15.93
N LEU A 152 19.28 1.64 14.91
CA LEU A 152 18.14 2.47 14.50
C LEU A 152 17.00 1.64 13.90
N VAL A 153 17.31 0.57 13.16
CA VAL A 153 16.30 -0.37 12.62
C VAL A 153 15.61 -1.13 13.76
N ILE A 154 16.36 -1.57 14.77
CA ILE A 154 15.80 -2.26 15.95
C ILE A 154 14.92 -1.31 16.79
N GLY A 155 15.37 -0.07 16.99
CA GLY A 155 14.58 0.95 17.70
C GLY A 155 13.28 1.32 16.97
N ALA A 156 13.31 1.40 15.65
CA ALA A 156 12.11 1.66 14.84
C ALA A 156 11.15 0.45 14.83
N TRP A 157 11.66 -0.77 14.90
CA TRP A 157 10.85 -2.00 15.03
C TRP A 157 10.06 -1.99 16.35
N LEU A 158 10.71 -1.67 17.47
CA LEU A 158 10.05 -1.59 18.78
C LEU A 158 8.95 -0.51 18.83
N PHE A 159 9.11 0.59 18.11
CA PHE A 159 8.12 1.67 18.06
C PHE A 159 6.90 1.34 17.19
N LEU A 160 7.02 0.42 16.23
CA LEU A 160 5.90 -0.07 15.41
C LEU A 160 4.94 -0.98 16.20
N PHE A 161 5.40 -1.57 17.31
CA PHE A 161 4.65 -2.53 18.12
C PHE A 161 3.92 -1.86 19.30
N ALA A 162 3.28 -0.70 19.06
CA ALA A 162 2.44 -0.08 20.08
C ALA A 162 1.12 -0.87 20.22
N PRO A 163 0.66 -1.19 21.45
CA PRO A 163 -0.51 -2.05 21.65
C PRO A 163 -1.79 -1.39 21.14
N GLU A 164 -2.66 -2.19 20.52
CA GLU A 164 -3.99 -1.77 20.09
C GLU A 164 -4.91 -1.55 21.30
N LEU A 165 -5.89 -0.64 21.19
CA LEU A 165 -6.81 -0.31 22.28
C LEU A 165 -7.95 -1.33 22.45
N VAL A 166 -8.17 -2.18 21.45
CA VAL A 166 -9.24 -3.19 21.42
C VAL A 166 -8.58 -4.53 21.20
N ASP A 167 -8.90 -5.51 22.04
CA ASP A 167 -8.42 -6.88 21.91
C ASP A 167 -9.23 -7.59 20.82
N TRP A 168 -8.69 -7.59 19.60
CA TRP A 168 -9.33 -8.24 18.46
C TRP A 168 -8.97 -9.71 18.41
N GLN A 169 -9.98 -10.57 18.43
CA GLN A 169 -9.80 -11.99 18.16
C GLN A 169 -9.94 -12.28 16.66
N GLU A 170 -9.23 -13.29 16.18
CA GLU A 170 -9.40 -13.76 14.80
C GLU A 170 -10.78 -14.38 14.59
N TYR A 171 -11.21 -14.45 13.33
CA TYR A 171 -12.50 -15.02 12.98
C TYR A 171 -12.56 -16.51 13.26
N ASP A 172 -13.40 -16.90 14.22
CA ASP A 172 -13.76 -18.28 14.50
C ASP A 172 -15.28 -18.38 14.65
N ALA A 173 -15.91 -19.20 13.79
CA ALA A 173 -17.35 -19.41 13.79
C ALA A 173 -17.85 -20.04 15.10
N ASN A 174 -17.06 -20.93 15.71
CA ASN A 174 -17.45 -21.61 16.94
C ASN A 174 -17.45 -20.64 18.13
N LEU A 175 -16.47 -19.73 18.19
CA LEU A 175 -16.42 -18.69 19.23
C LEU A 175 -17.57 -17.69 19.09
N ILE A 176 -17.93 -17.33 17.86
CA ILE A 176 -19.09 -16.46 17.60
C ILE A 176 -20.38 -17.13 18.08
N GLU A 177 -20.59 -18.39 17.71
CA GLU A 177 -21.83 -19.11 18.04
C GLU A 177 -21.95 -19.37 19.53
N ALA A 178 -20.84 -19.71 20.21
CA ALA A 178 -20.80 -19.82 21.67
C ALA A 178 -21.14 -18.49 22.36
N ALA A 179 -20.53 -17.38 21.93
CA ALA A 179 -20.78 -16.07 22.52
C ALA A 179 -22.22 -15.59 22.30
N VAL A 180 -22.80 -15.86 21.13
CA VAL A 180 -24.21 -15.57 20.86
C VAL A 180 -25.13 -16.42 21.73
N ALA A 181 -24.83 -17.70 21.94
CA ALA A 181 -25.59 -18.58 22.83
C ALA A 181 -25.52 -18.14 24.30
N GLU A 182 -24.38 -17.61 24.74
CA GLU A 182 -24.15 -17.03 26.07
C GLU A 182 -24.79 -15.63 26.25
N GLN A 183 -25.52 -15.11 25.26
CA GLN A 183 -26.09 -13.76 25.26
C GLN A 183 -25.04 -12.65 25.40
N ARG A 184 -23.79 -12.91 24.98
CA ARG A 184 -22.73 -11.91 24.93
C ARG A 184 -22.82 -11.16 23.58
N PRO A 185 -22.82 -9.82 23.57
CA PRO A 185 -22.82 -9.08 22.32
C PRO A 185 -21.53 -9.35 21.53
N VAL A 186 -21.65 -9.59 20.23
CA VAL A 186 -20.51 -9.90 19.34
C VAL A 186 -20.42 -8.85 18.24
N LEU A 187 -19.24 -8.24 18.12
CA LEU A 187 -18.92 -7.26 17.09
C LEU A 187 -17.96 -7.89 16.08
N ILE A 188 -18.43 -8.14 14.86
CA ILE A 188 -17.62 -8.72 13.79
C ILE A 188 -17.29 -7.63 12.78
N LYS A 189 -16.01 -7.27 12.68
CA LYS A 189 -15.51 -6.31 11.68
C LYS A 189 -14.92 -7.08 10.50
N PHE A 190 -15.57 -7.00 9.35
CA PHE A 190 -15.01 -7.52 8.10
C PHE A 190 -14.08 -6.47 7.47
N THR A 191 -12.84 -6.88 7.21
CA THR A 191 -11.78 -6.00 6.74
C THR A 191 -10.92 -6.70 5.69
N ALA A 192 -10.21 -5.93 4.87
CA ALA A 192 -9.20 -6.47 3.97
C ALA A 192 -8.01 -5.50 3.83
N ASP A 193 -6.82 -6.02 3.54
CA ASP A 193 -5.60 -5.21 3.40
C ASP A 193 -5.65 -4.26 2.20
N TRP A 194 -6.34 -4.67 1.13
CA TRP A 194 -6.53 -3.86 -0.07
C TRP A 194 -7.62 -2.77 0.10
N CYS A 195 -8.40 -2.84 1.18
CA CYS A 195 -9.54 -1.97 1.40
C CYS A 195 -9.12 -0.68 2.12
N TRP A 196 -8.98 0.40 1.36
CA TRP A 196 -8.67 1.73 1.91
C TRP A 196 -9.69 2.17 2.97
N ASN A 197 -10.98 1.99 2.70
CA ASN A 197 -12.05 2.48 3.56
C ASN A 197 -12.07 1.77 4.92
N CYS A 198 -11.67 0.48 4.94
CA CYS A 198 -11.51 -0.31 6.16
C CYS A 198 -10.48 0.33 7.12
N GLY A 199 -9.35 0.81 6.57
CA GLY A 199 -8.34 1.52 7.36
C GLY A 199 -8.78 2.92 7.83
N VAL A 200 -9.75 3.56 7.17
CA VAL A 200 -10.32 4.84 7.62
C VAL A 200 -11.21 4.62 8.84
N VAL A 201 -12.16 3.67 8.74
CA VAL A 201 -13.04 3.26 9.84
C VAL A 201 -12.24 2.87 11.08
N GLU A 202 -11.17 2.09 10.93
CA GLU A 202 -10.34 1.64 12.05
C GLU A 202 -9.77 2.79 12.89
N LYS A 203 -9.42 3.91 12.24
CA LYS A 203 -8.91 5.09 12.96
C LYS A 203 -10.01 5.94 13.56
N VAL A 204 -11.08 6.14 12.81
CA VAL A 204 -12.13 7.11 13.17
C VAL A 204 -13.09 6.52 14.21
N VAL A 205 -13.28 5.20 14.17
CA VAL A 205 -14.21 4.47 15.04
C VAL A 205 -13.44 3.65 16.07
N TYR A 206 -12.65 2.66 15.67
CA TYR A 206 -12.12 1.67 16.61
C TYR A 206 -10.92 2.15 17.45
N ARG A 207 -10.24 3.23 17.03
CA ARG A 207 -9.14 3.83 17.80
C ARG A 207 -9.59 4.92 18.77
N ARG A 208 -10.88 5.24 18.80
CA ARG A 208 -11.47 6.18 19.74
C ARG A 208 -11.58 5.53 21.11
N LYS A 209 -11.03 6.20 22.15
CA LYS A 209 -11.02 5.70 23.53
C LYS A 209 -12.44 5.47 24.09
N ASP A 210 -13.39 6.31 23.68
CA ASP A 210 -14.79 6.17 24.07
C ASP A 210 -15.42 4.89 23.50
N ILE A 211 -15.11 4.52 22.25
CA ILE A 211 -15.63 3.29 21.65
C ILE A 211 -14.93 2.05 22.23
N ALA A 212 -13.60 2.09 22.37
CA ALA A 212 -12.85 1.01 23.00
C ALA A 212 -13.34 0.75 24.45
N GLY A 213 -13.55 1.80 25.23
CA GLY A 213 -14.10 1.70 26.58
C GLY A 213 -15.53 1.16 26.61
N LEU A 214 -16.38 1.48 25.63
CA LEU A 214 -17.73 0.92 25.52
C LEU A 214 -17.71 -0.58 25.20
N ILE A 215 -16.82 -1.01 24.30
CA ILE A 215 -16.64 -2.44 23.94
C ILE A 215 -16.24 -3.24 25.18
N GLU A 216 -15.26 -2.73 25.94
CA GLU A 216 -14.80 -3.37 27.17
C GLU A 216 -15.87 -3.36 28.27
N GLN A 217 -16.52 -2.22 28.52
CA GLN A 217 -17.56 -2.07 29.55
C GLN A 217 -18.78 -2.95 29.29
N LYS A 218 -19.18 -3.11 28.03
CA LYS A 218 -20.30 -3.96 27.62
C LYS A 218 -19.90 -5.42 27.41
N ASN A 219 -18.64 -5.77 27.71
CA ASN A 219 -18.07 -7.09 27.51
C ASN A 219 -18.34 -7.64 26.11
N VAL A 220 -18.19 -6.80 25.08
CA VAL A 220 -18.45 -7.17 23.69
C VAL A 220 -17.29 -8.02 23.17
N LEU A 221 -17.60 -9.16 22.56
CA LEU A 221 -16.60 -9.97 21.88
C LEU A 221 -16.26 -9.30 20.53
N ALA A 222 -15.06 -8.75 20.41
CA ALA A 222 -14.58 -8.09 19.20
C ALA A 222 -13.83 -9.08 18.30
N ILE A 223 -14.35 -9.31 17.09
CA ILE A 223 -13.80 -10.23 16.12
C ILE A 223 -13.37 -9.49 14.86
N LYS A 224 -12.14 -9.74 14.43
CA LYS A 224 -11.58 -9.25 13.18
C LYS A 224 -11.66 -10.35 12.13
N ALA A 225 -12.53 -10.14 11.16
CA ALA A 225 -12.75 -11.02 10.02
C ALA A 225 -11.95 -10.52 8.81
N ASP A 226 -10.77 -11.10 8.59
CA ASP A 226 -9.91 -10.75 7.46
C ASP A 226 -10.37 -11.47 6.19
N THR A 227 -10.78 -10.70 5.16
CA THR A 227 -11.23 -11.20 3.87
C THR A 227 -10.26 -10.91 2.74
N THR A 228 -8.96 -10.75 3.06
CA THR A 228 -7.91 -10.49 2.06
C THR A 228 -7.72 -11.68 1.11
N VAL A 229 -7.91 -12.91 1.60
CA VAL A 229 -7.76 -14.15 0.83
C VAL A 229 -9.12 -14.79 0.54
N ALA A 230 -9.35 -15.20 -0.70
CA ALA A 230 -10.63 -15.73 -1.15
C ALA A 230 -11.09 -16.99 -0.41
N ASP A 231 -10.16 -17.91 -0.13
CA ASP A 231 -10.44 -19.21 0.52
C ASP A 231 -10.48 -19.15 2.05
N TYR A 232 -10.31 -17.96 2.64
CA TYR A 232 -10.32 -17.83 4.09
C TYR A 232 -11.74 -17.96 4.66
N PRO A 233 -11.94 -18.62 5.83
CA PRO A 233 -13.28 -18.87 6.38
C PRO A 233 -14.11 -17.60 6.56
N ALA A 234 -13.48 -16.47 6.89
CA ALA A 234 -14.17 -15.20 7.02
C ALA A 234 -14.73 -14.67 5.68
N THR A 235 -14.01 -14.87 4.57
CA THR A 235 -14.46 -14.46 3.22
C THR A 235 -15.65 -15.30 2.77
N ILE A 236 -15.60 -16.60 3.04
CA ILE A 236 -16.70 -17.52 2.73
C ILE A 236 -17.93 -17.16 3.57
N ALA A 237 -17.74 -16.85 4.85
CA ALA A 237 -18.82 -16.43 5.74
C ALA A 237 -19.45 -15.10 5.31
N LEU A 238 -18.64 -14.11 4.91
CA LEU A 238 -19.14 -12.82 4.41
C LEU A 238 -20.11 -13.01 3.24
N LYS A 239 -19.74 -13.87 2.28
CA LYS A 239 -20.53 -14.11 1.07
C LYS A 239 -21.73 -15.02 1.31
N ASN A 240 -21.55 -16.12 2.05
CA ASN A 240 -22.58 -17.18 2.16
C ASN A 240 -23.49 -17.03 3.39
N LYS A 241 -22.97 -16.51 4.51
CA LYS A 241 -23.73 -16.38 5.77
C LYS A 241 -24.32 -14.98 5.91
N TYR A 242 -23.56 -13.96 5.55
CA TYR A 242 -23.98 -12.56 5.71
C TYR A 242 -24.48 -11.92 4.41
N GLU A 243 -24.25 -12.55 3.25
CA GLU A 243 -24.68 -12.11 1.91
C GLU A 243 -24.28 -10.67 1.56
N GLU A 244 -23.13 -10.22 2.09
CA GLU A 244 -22.65 -8.87 1.89
C GLU A 244 -21.75 -8.76 0.63
N PRO A 245 -21.95 -7.74 -0.23
CA PRO A 245 -21.24 -7.62 -1.50
C PRO A 245 -19.77 -7.16 -1.36
N GLY A 246 -19.35 -6.68 -0.18
CA GLY A 246 -17.98 -6.24 0.03
C GLY A 246 -17.68 -5.70 1.42
N VAL A 247 -16.45 -5.22 1.58
CA VAL A 247 -15.91 -4.60 2.80
C VAL A 247 -15.68 -3.10 2.59
N PRO A 248 -15.73 -2.25 3.65
CA PRO A 248 -15.91 -2.58 5.06
C PRO A 248 -17.38 -2.79 5.44
N VAL A 249 -17.65 -3.82 6.24
CA VAL A 249 -18.93 -4.01 6.91
C VAL A 249 -18.68 -4.43 8.35
N THR A 250 -19.43 -3.83 9.27
CA THR A 250 -19.43 -4.22 10.68
C THR A 250 -20.79 -4.82 11.02
N ILE A 251 -20.76 -6.01 11.61
CA ILE A 251 -21.96 -6.76 12.01
C ILE A 251 -21.96 -6.84 13.53
N LEU A 252 -23.05 -6.37 14.15
CA LEU A 252 -23.22 -6.39 15.60
C LEU A 252 -24.37 -7.34 15.96
N HIS A 253 -24.06 -8.40 16.68
CA HIS A 253 -25.04 -9.26 17.31
C HIS A 253 -25.38 -8.72 18.70
N ILE A 254 -26.62 -8.31 18.89
CA ILE A 254 -27.15 -7.82 20.18
C ILE A 254 -27.97 -8.96 20.81
N PRO A 255 -27.77 -9.30 22.08
CA PRO A 255 -28.57 -10.32 22.76
C PRO A 255 -30.04 -9.91 22.81
N GLY A 256 -30.92 -10.78 22.30
CA GLY A 256 -32.37 -10.58 22.27
C GLY A 256 -32.95 -10.13 20.93
N GLU A 257 -32.12 -9.66 19.99
CA GLU A 257 -32.53 -9.41 18.62
C GLU A 257 -32.24 -10.64 17.74
N LYS A 258 -33.22 -11.03 16.91
CA LYS A 258 -33.08 -12.19 16.02
C LYS A 258 -32.22 -11.91 14.79
N GLU A 259 -32.13 -10.65 14.38
CA GLU A 259 -31.33 -10.23 13.23
C GLU A 259 -30.13 -9.40 13.68
N PRO A 260 -28.92 -9.66 13.16
CA PRO A 260 -27.78 -8.83 13.47
C PRO A 260 -27.92 -7.43 12.89
N LEU A 261 -27.54 -6.42 13.67
CA LEU A 261 -27.48 -5.04 13.20
C LEU A 261 -26.27 -4.91 12.24
N ARG A 262 -26.56 -4.50 11.01
CA ARG A 262 -25.54 -4.27 9.98
C ARG A 262 -25.23 -2.78 9.90
N LEU A 263 -23.95 -2.44 10.08
CA LEU A 263 -23.45 -1.08 9.99
C LEU A 263 -22.62 -0.95 8.72
N HIS A 264 -23.25 -0.49 7.65
CA HIS A 264 -22.57 -0.07 6.43
C HIS A 264 -21.91 1.28 6.69
N GLN A 265 -20.58 1.26 6.79
CA GLN A 265 -19.78 2.47 7.01
C GLN A 265 -19.29 2.96 5.64
N ILE A 266 -19.96 4.02 5.15
CA ILE A 266 -19.66 4.72 3.91
C ILE A 266 -18.34 5.48 4.05
#